data_AF-A0A2D4KWS8-F1
#
_entry.id   AF-A0A2D4KWS8-F1
#
_cell.length_a   1.000
_cell.length_b   1.000
_cell.length_c   1.000
_cell.angle_alpha   90.00
_cell.angle_beta   90.00
_cell.angle_gamma   90.00
#
_symmetry.space_group_name_H-M   'P 1'
#
loop_
_entity.id
_entity.type
_entity.pdbx_description
1 polymer ?
#
loop_
_entity_poly.entity_id
_entity_poly.type
_entity_poly.pdbx_seq_one_letter_code
_entity_poly.pdbx_strand_id
1 'polypeptide(L)'
;MKREQSVIYCRDFPLIANESAANVENEDEAERVLFSYGYGANVPTTAKRRLKQSVHLARRLLQLEKQNTLLARDLERQKEEVARISQERDKVNSMLNQVQQPYKYLIESVQQRDSQILAQKERIAQHEKDISQLNEEKKTLLRVKNQMAADLERLLNHREELAAMKQMLLILQGQPQGDSLPQKQRKTSPEKSVTNPSVQFHLPQEDGNTFAPKPTVFTKEAPAQGRKKGRPTKAP
;
A
#
# COMPACT_ATOMS: atom_id res chain seq x y z
N MET A 1 43.09 71.97 60.00
CA MET A 1 43.50 71.91 58.57
C MET A 1 42.31 71.46 57.75
N LYS A 2 41.84 72.33 56.84
CA LYS A 2 40.66 72.13 56.01
C LYS A 2 40.94 71.03 54.98
N ARG A 3 40.14 69.95 54.96
CA ARG A 3 40.06 69.03 53.82
C ARG A 3 39.05 69.60 52.85
N GLU A 4 39.52 70.29 51.82
CA GLU A 4 38.70 70.66 50.68
C GLU A 4 38.37 69.38 49.89
N GLN A 5 37.13 68.90 50.05
CA GLN A 5 36.53 67.92 49.15
C GLN A 5 36.14 68.65 47.87
N SER A 6 37.02 68.67 46.88
CA SER A 6 36.64 68.99 45.50
C SER A 6 36.17 67.71 44.82
N VAL A 7 34.92 67.32 45.11
CA VAL A 7 34.20 66.33 44.30
C VAL A 7 33.64 67.09 43.10
N ILE A 8 34.44 67.16 42.03
CA ILE A 8 33.97 67.66 40.74
C ILE A 8 32.99 66.63 40.19
N TYR A 9 31.71 66.85 40.50
CA TYR A 9 30.58 66.26 39.81
C TYR A 9 30.61 66.74 38.35
N CYS A 10 31.23 65.98 37.44
CA CYS A 10 30.88 66.03 36.01
C CYS A 10 29.49 65.39 35.86
N ARG A 11 28.43 66.02 36.38
CA ARG A 11 27.10 65.40 36.40
C ARG A 11 26.15 65.83 35.28
N ASP A 12 26.47 66.84 34.49
CA ASP A 12 25.59 67.24 33.38
C ASP A 12 26.42 67.52 32.14
N PHE A 13 27.00 66.46 31.57
CA PHE A 13 27.42 66.49 30.17
C PHE A 13 26.19 66.18 29.33
N PRO A 14 25.73 67.06 28.42
CA PRO A 14 24.53 66.78 27.62
C PRO A 14 24.79 65.55 26.76
N LEU A 15 24.05 64.46 27.03
CA LEU A 15 24.11 63.20 26.28
C LEU A 15 24.02 63.43 24.76
N ILE A 16 23.28 64.47 24.36
CA ILE A 16 23.09 64.94 22.99
C ILE A 16 24.40 65.36 22.31
N ALA A 17 25.31 66.02 23.02
CA ALA A 17 26.58 66.47 22.47
C ALA A 17 27.52 65.29 22.19
N ASN A 18 27.48 64.26 23.05
CA ASN A 18 28.23 63.02 22.84
C ASN A 18 27.65 62.20 21.69
N GLU A 19 26.32 62.11 21.58
CA GLU A 19 25.66 61.40 20.49
C GLU A 19 25.97 62.05 19.13
N SER A 20 25.89 63.39 19.06
CA SER A 20 26.20 64.15 17.84
C SER A 20 27.68 64.07 17.47
N ALA A 21 28.61 64.18 18.44
CA ALA A 21 30.05 64.04 18.19
C ALA A 21 30.50 62.60 17.91
N ALA A 22 29.76 61.60 18.41
CA ALA A 22 29.99 60.19 18.13
C ALA A 22 29.50 59.77 16.75
N ASN A 23 28.47 60.43 16.20
CA ASN A 23 28.00 60.21 14.82
C ASN A 23 28.95 60.76 13.75
N VAL A 24 29.87 61.65 14.12
CA VAL A 24 30.85 62.25 13.21
C VAL A 24 32.11 61.38 13.13
N GLU A 25 32.46 60.97 11.92
CA GLU A 25 33.60 60.05 11.65
C GLU A 25 34.98 60.73 11.78
N ASN A 26 35.05 62.07 11.63
CA ASN A 26 36.29 62.83 11.72
C ASN A 26 36.56 63.38 13.14
N GLU A 27 37.78 63.20 13.66
CA GLU A 27 38.15 63.66 15.01
C GLU A 27 38.09 65.19 15.14
N ASP A 28 38.54 65.92 14.11
CA ASP A 28 38.55 67.40 14.12
C ASP A 28 37.14 68.00 14.12
N GLU A 29 36.20 67.33 13.46
CA GLU A 29 34.81 67.78 13.39
C GLU A 29 34.03 67.39 14.66
N ALA A 30 34.37 66.26 15.29
CA ALA A 30 33.88 65.95 16.62
C ALA A 30 34.38 66.96 17.67
N GLU A 31 35.64 67.38 17.58
CA GLU A 31 36.17 68.47 18.41
C GLU A 31 35.44 69.79 18.18
N ARG A 32 35.10 70.12 16.93
CA ARG A 32 34.29 71.30 16.58
C ARG A 32 32.87 71.23 17.17
N VAL A 33 32.20 70.09 17.06
CA VAL A 33 30.87 69.86 17.64
C VAL A 33 30.93 69.94 19.17
N LEU A 34 31.99 69.45 19.81
CA LEU A 34 32.15 69.56 21.26
C LEU A 34 32.51 70.99 21.70
N PHE A 35 33.26 71.72 20.87
CA PHE A 35 33.63 73.12 21.09
C PHE A 35 32.41 74.04 20.99
N SER A 36 31.47 73.78 20.07
CA SER A 36 30.24 74.56 19.92
C SER A 36 29.31 74.46 21.14
N TYR A 37 29.41 73.36 21.90
CA TYR A 37 28.73 73.20 23.19
C TYR A 37 29.53 73.76 24.38
N GLY A 38 30.65 74.46 24.16
CA GLY A 38 31.42 75.18 25.19
C GLY A 38 32.50 74.37 25.91
N TYR A 39 32.76 73.13 25.49
CA TYR A 39 33.64 72.19 26.19
C TYR A 39 35.09 72.18 25.70
N GLY A 40 35.50 73.11 24.83
CA GLY A 40 36.83 73.09 24.20
C GLY A 40 37.77 74.24 24.56
N ALA A 41 37.32 75.25 25.30
CA ALA A 41 38.09 76.47 25.48
C ALA A 41 39.17 76.42 26.60
N ASN A 42 38.98 75.69 27.71
CA ASN A 42 39.94 75.67 28.85
C ASN A 42 39.82 74.42 29.74
N VAL A 43 39.83 73.22 29.16
CA VAL A 43 39.65 71.98 29.95
C VAL A 43 40.99 71.44 30.45
N PRO A 44 41.19 71.21 31.78
CA PRO A 44 42.39 70.57 32.31
C PRO A 44 42.67 69.25 31.57
N THR A 45 43.94 68.94 31.29
CA THR A 45 44.38 67.81 30.45
C THR A 45 43.74 66.46 30.79
N THR A 46 43.34 66.26 32.05
CA THR A 46 42.62 65.08 32.54
C THR A 46 41.17 65.00 32.06
N ALA A 47 40.44 66.12 32.01
CA ALA A 47 39.06 66.16 31.52
C ALA A 47 39.00 66.08 29.98
N LYS A 48 39.96 66.67 29.27
CA LYS A 48 40.11 66.49 27.80
C LYS A 48 40.32 65.01 27.44
N ARG A 49 41.19 64.30 28.18
CA ARG A 49 41.44 62.86 27.99
C ARG A 49 40.20 62.00 28.29
N ARG A 50 39.49 62.27 29.40
CA ARG A 50 38.25 61.56 29.77
C ARG A 50 37.17 61.73 28.71
N LEU A 51 37.06 62.93 28.14
CA LEU A 51 36.12 63.22 27.06
C LEU A 51 36.49 62.44 25.81
N LYS A 52 37.75 62.49 25.36
CA LYS A 52 38.22 61.70 24.21
C LYS A 52 37.91 60.21 24.37
N GLN A 53 38.17 59.65 25.55
CA GLN A 53 37.85 58.25 25.87
C GLN A 53 36.34 57.96 25.82
N SER A 54 35.51 58.86 26.34
CA SER A 54 34.05 58.70 26.35
C SER A 54 33.47 58.73 24.94
N VAL A 55 33.98 59.62 24.08
CA VAL A 55 33.58 59.70 22.67
C VAL A 55 34.02 58.44 21.90
N HIS A 56 35.24 57.95 22.12
CA HIS A 56 35.68 56.69 21.50
C HIS A 56 34.82 55.49 21.91
N LEU A 57 34.46 55.39 23.20
CA LEU A 57 33.56 54.36 23.69
C LEU A 57 32.17 54.48 23.06
N ALA A 58 31.60 55.69 23.01
CA ALA A 58 30.30 55.94 22.40
C ALA A 58 30.28 55.53 20.91
N ARG A 59 31.33 55.88 20.15
CA ARG A 59 31.49 55.43 18.75
C ARG A 59 31.52 53.91 18.63
N ARG A 60 32.29 53.24 19.48
CA ARG A 60 32.39 51.78 19.46
C ARG A 60 31.05 51.13 19.81
N LEU A 61 30.33 51.68 20.79
CA LEU A 61 29.00 51.22 21.17
C LEU A 61 28.01 51.38 20.01
N LEU A 62 27.94 52.56 19.39
CA LEU A 62 27.07 52.80 18.22
C LEU A 62 27.40 51.86 17.05
N GLN A 63 28.69 51.62 16.79
CA GLN A 63 29.11 50.67 15.76
C GLN A 63 28.63 49.24 16.08
N LEU A 64 28.78 48.80 17.32
CA LEU A 64 28.33 47.48 17.77
C LEU A 64 26.80 47.36 17.74
N GLU A 65 26.07 48.41 18.13
CA GLU A 65 24.61 48.47 18.05
C GLU A 65 24.13 48.39 16.59
N LYS A 66 24.78 49.12 15.67
CA LYS A 66 24.51 49.02 14.23
C LYS A 66 24.77 47.61 13.72
N GLN A 67 25.86 46.97 14.13
CA GLN A 67 26.16 45.59 13.74
C GLN A 67 25.13 44.60 14.31
N ASN A 68 24.75 44.76 15.58
CA ASN A 68 23.79 43.88 16.24
C ASN A 68 22.40 44.01 15.60
N THR A 69 21.96 45.23 15.28
CA THR A 69 20.68 45.45 14.59
C THR A 69 20.68 44.89 13.16
N LEU A 70 21.80 44.94 12.43
CA LEU A 70 21.93 44.28 11.13
C LEU A 70 21.87 42.76 11.25
N LEU A 71 22.64 42.18 12.17
CA LEU A 71 22.65 40.73 12.42
C LEU A 71 21.28 40.23 12.88
N ALA A 72 20.57 40.99 13.72
CA ALA A 72 19.22 40.65 14.15
C ALA A 72 18.22 40.62 12.99
N ARG A 73 18.30 41.59 12.06
CA ARG A 73 17.47 41.62 10.85
C ARG A 73 17.78 40.46 9.91
N ASP A 74 19.07 40.14 9.72
CA ASP A 74 19.47 39.03 8.86
C ASP A 74 19.05 37.68 9.47
N LEU A 75 19.17 37.53 10.78
CA LEU A 75 18.69 36.35 11.50
C LEU A 75 17.18 36.17 11.36
N GLU A 76 16.40 37.25 11.42
CA GLU A 76 14.94 37.17 11.23
C GLU A 76 14.57 36.80 9.79
N ARG A 77 15.24 37.39 8.79
CA ARG A 77 15.07 36.99 7.38
C ARG A 77 15.38 35.52 7.15
N GLN A 78 16.45 35.01 7.76
CA GLN A 78 16.82 33.60 7.63
C GLN A 78 15.79 32.68 8.31
N LYS A 79 15.22 33.07 9.45
CA LYS A 79 14.12 32.32 10.07
C LYS A 79 12.88 32.27 9.20
N GLU A 80 12.50 33.40 8.61
CA GLU A 80 11.37 33.48 7.68
C GLU A 80 11.60 32.55 6.47
N GLU A 81 12.81 32.54 5.93
CA GLU A 81 13.17 31.67 4.81
C GLU A 81 13.14 30.19 5.20
N VAL A 82 13.71 29.82 6.35
CA VAL A 82 13.63 28.45 6.88
C VAL A 82 12.17 28.02 7.09
N ALA A 83 11.32 28.91 7.62
CA ALA A 83 9.91 28.63 7.81
C ALA A 83 9.18 28.40 6.47
N ARG A 84 9.49 29.21 5.45
CA ARG A 84 8.95 29.06 4.09
C ARG A 84 9.37 27.73 3.46
N ILE A 85 10.67 27.41 3.50
CA ILE A 85 11.22 26.16 2.96
C ILE A 85 10.60 24.95 3.71
N SER A 86 10.44 25.03 5.03
CA SER A 86 9.77 23.97 5.80
C SER A 86 8.34 23.74 5.34
N GLN A 87 7.57 24.82 5.13
CA GLN A 87 6.20 24.73 4.64
C GLN A 87 6.13 24.14 3.22
N GLU A 88 7.04 24.53 2.34
CA GLU A 88 7.13 23.98 0.98
C GLU A 88 7.47 22.49 1.02
N ARG A 89 8.43 22.10 1.85
CA ARG A 89 8.82 20.70 2.08
C ARG A 89 7.64 19.87 2.58
N ASP A 90 6.85 20.39 3.52
CA ASP A 90 5.68 19.67 4.03
C ASP A 90 4.58 19.54 2.98
N LYS A 91 4.38 20.56 2.15
CA LYS A 91 3.46 20.49 1.00
C LYS A 91 3.91 19.44 -0.03
N VAL A 92 5.18 19.44 -0.42
CA VAL A 92 5.75 18.46 -1.36
C VAL A 92 5.65 17.04 -0.79
N ASN A 93 5.96 16.86 0.50
CA ASN A 93 5.80 15.56 1.16
C ASN A 93 4.34 15.09 1.19
N SER A 94 3.38 15.99 1.45
CA SER A 94 1.96 15.65 1.39
C SER A 94 1.55 15.20 -0.02
N MET A 95 2.01 15.91 -1.06
CA MET A 95 1.75 15.53 -2.45
C MET A 95 2.39 14.19 -2.81
N LEU A 96 3.64 13.97 -2.39
CA LEU A 96 4.34 12.70 -2.59
C LEU A 96 3.60 11.53 -1.93
N ASN A 97 3.18 11.71 -0.68
CA ASN A 97 2.41 10.70 0.04
C ASN A 97 1.10 10.36 -0.68
N GLN A 98 0.40 11.36 -1.22
CA GLN A 98 -0.83 11.16 -1.99
C GLN A 98 -0.57 10.33 -3.26
N VAL A 99 0.51 10.61 -3.99
CA VAL A 99 0.89 9.87 -5.20
C VAL A 99 1.38 8.46 -4.87
N GLN A 100 2.01 8.25 -3.71
CA GLN A 100 2.52 6.94 -3.32
C GLN A 100 1.42 5.95 -2.90
N GLN A 101 0.25 6.39 -2.41
CA GLN A 101 -0.81 5.46 -1.98
C GLN A 101 -1.35 4.55 -3.11
N PRO A 102 -1.71 5.07 -4.31
CA PRO A 102 -2.13 4.22 -5.42
C PRO A 102 -1.07 3.21 -5.85
N TYR A 103 0.21 3.61 -5.92
CA TYR A 103 1.30 2.71 -6.27
C TYR A 103 1.49 1.61 -5.22
N LYS A 104 1.42 1.96 -3.94
CA LYS A 104 1.49 0.99 -2.84
C LYS A 104 0.37 -0.05 -2.95
N TYR A 105 -0.88 0.39 -3.10
CA TYR A 105 -2.02 -0.51 -3.30
C TYR A 105 -1.85 -1.40 -4.55
N LEU A 106 -1.36 -0.83 -5.65
CA LEU A 106 -1.12 -1.59 -6.88
C LEU A 106 -0.08 -2.70 -6.64
N ILE A 107 1.04 -2.38 -5.99
CA ILE A 107 2.08 -3.37 -5.64
C ILE A 107 1.49 -4.48 -4.77
N GLU A 108 0.78 -4.13 -3.70
CA GLU A 108 0.14 -5.10 -2.80
C GLU A 108 -0.87 -5.99 -3.55
N SER A 109 -1.68 -5.39 -4.45
CA SER A 109 -2.65 -6.13 -5.26
C SER A 109 -2.01 -7.08 -6.27
N VAL A 110 -0.84 -6.72 -6.81
CA VAL A 110 -0.07 -7.59 -7.71
C VAL A 110 0.51 -8.74 -6.92
N GLN A 111 1.14 -8.48 -5.77
CA GLN A 111 1.68 -9.52 -4.87
C GLN A 111 0.60 -10.50 -4.39
N GLN A 112 -0.59 -10.00 -4.06
CA GLN A 112 -1.72 -10.85 -3.67
C GLN A 112 -2.16 -11.76 -4.82
N ARG A 113 -2.25 -11.24 -6.05
CA ARG A 113 -2.58 -12.03 -7.23
C ARG A 113 -1.49 -13.06 -7.55
N ASP A 114 -0.22 -12.67 -7.46
CA ASP A 114 0.90 -13.60 -7.67
C ASP A 114 0.85 -14.76 -6.67
N SER A 115 0.53 -14.48 -5.41
CA SER A 115 0.34 -15.52 -4.39
C SER A 115 -0.82 -16.46 -4.71
N GLN A 116 -1.94 -15.93 -5.21
CA GLN A 116 -3.08 -16.74 -5.66
C GLN A 116 -2.72 -17.61 -6.88
N ILE A 117 -1.98 -17.05 -7.84
CA ILE A 117 -1.50 -17.76 -9.03
C ILE A 117 -0.60 -18.93 -8.61
N LEU A 118 0.31 -18.73 -7.66
CA LEU A 118 1.16 -19.81 -7.14
C LEU A 118 0.34 -20.93 -6.50
N ALA A 119 -0.62 -20.58 -5.64
CA ALA A 119 -1.50 -21.57 -5.01
C ALA A 119 -2.35 -22.34 -6.04
N GLN A 120 -2.84 -21.67 -7.09
CA GLN A 120 -3.59 -22.32 -8.15
C GLN A 120 -2.70 -23.23 -9.00
N LYS A 121 -1.47 -22.81 -9.33
CA LYS A 121 -0.50 -23.64 -10.05
C LYS A 121 -0.15 -24.91 -9.27
N GLU A 122 0.01 -24.81 -7.95
CA GLU A 122 0.25 -25.96 -7.09
C GLU A 122 -0.94 -26.94 -7.11
N ARG A 123 -2.17 -26.44 -7.02
CA ARG A 123 -3.38 -27.28 -7.13
C ARG A 123 -3.50 -27.96 -8.49
N ILE A 124 -3.19 -27.25 -9.57
CA ILE A 124 -3.18 -27.82 -10.92
C ILE A 124 -2.16 -28.95 -10.99
N ALA A 125 -0.92 -28.74 -10.52
CA ALA A 125 0.11 -29.76 -10.51
C ALA A 125 -0.30 -30.99 -9.69
N GLN A 126 -0.99 -30.79 -8.56
CA GLN A 126 -1.53 -31.89 -7.75
C GLN A 126 -2.61 -32.66 -8.50
N HIS A 127 -3.57 -31.98 -9.14
CA HIS A 127 -4.61 -32.63 -9.93
C HIS A 127 -4.06 -33.37 -11.15
N GLU A 128 -3.06 -32.82 -11.84
CA GLU A 128 -2.36 -33.51 -12.92
C GLU A 128 -1.71 -34.81 -12.45
N LYS A 129 -1.09 -34.79 -11.26
CA LYS A 129 -0.55 -35.99 -10.62
C LYS A 129 -1.65 -37.01 -10.32
N ASP A 130 -2.77 -36.59 -9.73
CA ASP A 130 -3.88 -37.50 -9.39
C ASP A 130 -4.49 -38.13 -10.66
N ILE A 131 -4.67 -37.35 -11.72
CA ILE A 131 -5.14 -37.84 -13.03
C ILE A 131 -4.17 -38.88 -13.61
N SER A 132 -2.86 -38.64 -13.49
CA SER A 132 -1.85 -39.60 -13.95
C SER A 132 -1.94 -40.93 -13.19
N GLN A 133 -2.12 -40.88 -11.86
CA GLN A 133 -2.27 -42.08 -11.02
C GLN A 133 -3.54 -42.86 -11.35
N LEU A 134 -4.69 -42.18 -11.42
CA LEU A 134 -5.97 -42.80 -11.77
C LEU A 134 -5.96 -43.43 -13.17
N ASN A 135 -5.24 -42.82 -14.12
CA ASN A 135 -5.09 -43.40 -15.46
C ASN A 135 -4.26 -44.68 -15.43
N GLU A 136 -3.20 -44.76 -14.63
CA GLU A 136 -2.44 -46.01 -14.46
C GLU A 136 -3.28 -47.09 -13.78
N GLU A 137 -4.03 -46.76 -12.73
CA GLU A 137 -4.97 -47.69 -12.07
C GLU A 137 -6.07 -48.17 -13.03
N LYS A 138 -6.61 -47.28 -13.86
CA LYS A 138 -7.60 -47.65 -14.87
C LYS A 138 -7.00 -48.63 -15.89
N LYS A 139 -5.76 -48.42 -16.33
CA LYS A 139 -5.07 -49.33 -17.25
C LYS A 139 -4.84 -50.71 -16.61
N THR A 140 -4.43 -50.76 -15.35
CA THR A 140 -4.23 -52.05 -14.64
C THR A 140 -5.56 -52.78 -14.46
N LEU A 141 -6.62 -52.08 -14.04
CA LEU A 141 -7.97 -52.66 -13.92
C LEU A 141 -8.50 -53.18 -15.26
N LEU A 142 -8.28 -52.44 -16.36
CA LEU A 142 -8.66 -52.90 -17.70
C LEU A 142 -7.92 -54.19 -18.10
N ARG A 143 -6.61 -54.30 -17.79
CA ARG A 143 -5.85 -55.53 -18.04
C ARG A 143 -6.43 -56.71 -17.25
N VAL A 144 -6.70 -56.53 -15.96
CA VAL A 144 -7.29 -57.58 -15.11
C VAL A 144 -8.67 -57.98 -15.61
N LYS A 145 -9.53 -57.02 -15.96
CA LYS A 145 -10.86 -57.29 -16.52
C LYS A 145 -10.77 -58.14 -17.80
N ASN A 146 -9.89 -57.76 -18.72
CA ASN A 146 -9.73 -58.48 -19.98
C ASN A 146 -9.18 -59.90 -19.76
N GLN A 147 -8.25 -60.07 -18.82
CA GLN A 147 -7.74 -61.38 -18.43
C GLN A 147 -8.86 -62.27 -17.87
N MET A 148 -9.68 -61.75 -16.96
CA MET A 148 -10.83 -62.48 -16.40
C MET A 148 -11.86 -62.83 -17.47
N ALA A 149 -12.12 -61.93 -18.43
CA ALA A 149 -13.01 -62.21 -19.55
C ALA A 149 -12.49 -63.38 -20.42
N ALA A 150 -11.19 -63.39 -20.73
CA ALA A 150 -10.56 -64.50 -21.44
C ALA A 150 -10.62 -65.82 -20.67
N ASP A 151 -10.44 -65.78 -19.34
CA ASP A 151 -10.54 -66.98 -18.50
C ASP A 151 -11.98 -67.51 -18.41
N LEU A 152 -12.98 -66.63 -18.41
CA LEU A 152 -14.40 -67.02 -18.50
C LEU A 152 -14.72 -67.69 -19.84
N GLU A 153 -14.26 -67.13 -20.97
CA GLU A 153 -14.44 -67.74 -22.28
C GLU A 153 -13.83 -69.14 -22.35
N ARG A 154 -12.63 -69.32 -21.79
CA ARG A 154 -11.99 -70.63 -21.69
C ARG A 154 -12.85 -71.62 -20.91
N LEU A 155 -13.38 -71.23 -19.75
CA LEU A 155 -14.23 -72.11 -18.93
C LEU A 155 -15.54 -72.47 -19.62
N LEU A 156 -16.15 -71.53 -20.35
CA LEU A 156 -17.35 -71.78 -21.14
C LEU A 156 -17.05 -72.78 -22.27
N ASN A 157 -15.95 -72.61 -23.01
CA ASN A 157 -15.53 -73.56 -24.04
C ASN A 157 -15.31 -74.96 -23.47
N HIS A 158 -14.60 -75.09 -22.34
CA HIS A 158 -14.39 -76.38 -21.67
C HIS A 158 -15.73 -77.03 -21.25
N ARG A 159 -16.69 -76.23 -20.77
CA ARG A 159 -18.03 -76.71 -20.42
C ARG A 159 -18.79 -77.21 -21.64
N GLU A 160 -18.72 -76.49 -22.76
CA GLU A 160 -19.35 -76.89 -24.03
C GLU A 160 -18.74 -78.19 -24.57
N GLU A 161 -17.41 -78.32 -24.54
CA GLU A 161 -16.70 -79.54 -24.90
C GLU A 161 -17.13 -80.74 -24.02
N LEU A 162 -17.19 -80.55 -22.70
CA LEU A 162 -17.68 -81.58 -21.77
C LEU A 162 -19.15 -81.95 -22.03
N ALA A 163 -20.00 -80.98 -22.37
CA ALA A 163 -21.39 -81.26 -22.72
C ALA A 163 -21.49 -82.06 -24.02
N ALA A 164 -20.69 -81.73 -25.03
CA ALA A 164 -20.61 -82.49 -26.29
C ALA A 164 -20.12 -83.93 -26.06
N MET A 165 -19.09 -84.12 -25.23
CA MET A 165 -18.62 -85.45 -24.84
C MET A 165 -19.70 -86.26 -24.13
N LYS A 166 -20.45 -85.66 -23.20
CA LYS A 166 -21.58 -86.31 -22.52
C LYS A 166 -22.67 -86.74 -23.50
N GLN A 167 -23.01 -85.89 -24.47
CA GLN A 167 -23.97 -86.22 -25.53
C GLN A 167 -23.48 -87.38 -26.40
N MET A 168 -22.22 -87.38 -26.80
CA MET A 168 -21.64 -88.49 -27.57
C MET A 168 -21.68 -89.81 -26.79
N LEU A 169 -21.36 -89.80 -25.49
CA LEU A 169 -21.49 -90.98 -24.63
C LEU A 169 -22.93 -91.48 -24.53
N LEU A 170 -23.91 -90.58 -24.42
CA LEU A 170 -25.33 -90.93 -24.45
C LEU A 170 -25.75 -91.55 -25.78
N ILE A 171 -25.25 -91.05 -26.91
CA ILE A 171 -25.52 -91.61 -28.24
C ILE A 171 -24.88 -93.00 -28.37
N LEU A 172 -23.65 -93.18 -27.87
CA LEU A 172 -22.94 -94.47 -27.88
C LEU A 172 -23.56 -95.50 -26.93
N GLN A 173 -24.08 -95.06 -25.78
CA GLN A 173 -24.90 -95.90 -24.88
C GLN A 173 -26.34 -96.09 -25.39
N GLY A 174 -26.76 -95.34 -26.43
CA GLY A 174 -28.14 -95.18 -26.88
C GLY A 174 -28.53 -95.87 -28.19
N GLN A 175 -27.83 -96.92 -28.63
CA GLN A 175 -28.28 -97.81 -29.72
C GLN A 175 -28.58 -99.22 -29.18
N PRO A 176 -29.67 -99.89 -29.63
CA PRO A 176 -30.82 -100.15 -28.77
C PRO A 176 -31.10 -101.64 -28.48
N GLN A 177 -31.64 -101.93 -27.28
CA GLN A 177 -32.65 -102.97 -27.10
C GLN A 177 -33.97 -102.30 -26.73
N GLY A 178 -34.95 -102.42 -27.63
CA GLY A 178 -36.38 -102.55 -27.30
C GLY A 178 -37.14 -101.36 -26.70
N ASP A 179 -38.09 -100.88 -27.51
CA ASP A 179 -39.46 -100.49 -27.11
C ASP A 179 -39.81 -99.03 -26.71
N SER A 180 -40.48 -98.40 -27.69
CA SER A 180 -41.72 -97.61 -27.58
C SER A 180 -41.81 -96.38 -26.67
N LEU A 181 -41.94 -95.22 -27.34
CA LEU A 181 -42.51 -93.94 -26.92
C LEU A 181 -44.02 -94.05 -26.53
N PRO A 182 -44.59 -93.13 -25.71
CA PRO A 182 -44.93 -91.75 -26.15
C PRO A 182 -44.57 -90.65 -25.13
N GLN A 183 -43.97 -89.53 -25.58
CA GLN A 183 -44.65 -88.29 -26.01
C GLN A 183 -45.66 -87.73 -25.00
N LYS A 184 -45.25 -86.73 -24.21
CA LYS A 184 -46.16 -85.81 -23.50
C LYS A 184 -45.90 -84.38 -23.94
N GLN A 185 -46.80 -83.88 -24.78
CA GLN A 185 -46.95 -82.46 -25.09
C GLN A 185 -47.51 -81.72 -23.87
N ARG A 186 -46.94 -80.55 -23.54
CA ARG A 186 -47.74 -79.39 -23.11
C ARG A 186 -47.19 -78.14 -23.79
N LYS A 187 -48.02 -77.59 -24.67
CA LYS A 187 -47.96 -76.23 -25.20
C LYS A 187 -48.38 -75.26 -24.08
N THR A 188 -47.71 -74.10 -23.98
CA THR A 188 -48.25 -72.74 -24.16
C THR A 188 -47.24 -71.71 -23.64
N SER A 189 -46.67 -70.93 -24.56
CA SER A 189 -46.14 -69.58 -24.35
C SER A 189 -47.32 -68.56 -24.37
N PRO A 190 -47.16 -67.22 -24.29
CA PRO A 190 -46.01 -66.33 -23.99
C PRO A 190 -46.39 -65.23 -22.95
N GLU A 191 -45.65 -64.10 -22.92
CA GLU A 191 -45.83 -62.84 -22.16
C GLU A 191 -45.05 -62.79 -20.83
N LYS A 192 -44.12 -61.85 -20.58
CA LYS A 192 -44.20 -60.42 -20.87
C LYS A 192 -42.83 -59.86 -21.28
N SER A 193 -42.82 -59.25 -22.46
CA SER A 193 -41.95 -58.12 -22.78
C SER A 193 -42.26 -56.95 -21.84
N VAL A 194 -41.30 -56.54 -21.02
CA VAL A 194 -41.29 -55.18 -20.47
C VAL A 194 -40.26 -54.40 -21.27
N THR A 195 -40.76 -53.81 -22.34
CA THR A 195 -40.11 -52.75 -23.10
C THR A 195 -40.52 -51.42 -22.49
N ASN A 196 -39.51 -50.56 -22.24
CA ASN A 196 -39.57 -49.08 -22.21
C ASN A 196 -40.10 -48.41 -20.92
N PRO A 197 -39.54 -47.25 -20.49
CA PRO A 197 -39.31 -46.10 -21.37
C PRO A 197 -37.93 -45.46 -21.33
N SER A 198 -37.57 -44.97 -22.51
CA SER A 198 -36.74 -43.78 -22.73
C SER A 198 -36.98 -42.73 -21.63
N VAL A 199 -35.99 -42.50 -20.79
CA VAL A 199 -35.87 -41.28 -20.00
C VAL A 199 -34.83 -40.44 -20.69
N GLN A 200 -35.33 -39.36 -21.31
CA GLN A 200 -34.54 -38.25 -21.80
C GLN A 200 -33.57 -37.80 -20.70
N PHE A 201 -32.26 -37.94 -20.95
CA PHE A 201 -31.33 -37.06 -20.28
C PHE A 201 -31.49 -35.68 -20.89
N HIS A 202 -32.30 -34.88 -20.22
CA HIS A 202 -32.20 -33.43 -20.29
C HIS A 202 -30.75 -33.06 -20.01
N LEU A 203 -30.09 -32.53 -21.02
CA LEU A 203 -28.92 -31.70 -20.87
C LEU A 203 -29.35 -30.49 -20.03
N PRO A 204 -28.77 -30.21 -18.85
CA PRO A 204 -28.70 -28.86 -18.38
C PRO A 204 -27.69 -28.18 -19.31
N GLN A 205 -28.25 -27.53 -20.32
CA GLN A 205 -27.66 -26.30 -20.84
C GLN A 205 -27.53 -25.37 -19.63
N GLU A 206 -26.39 -25.41 -18.95
CA GLU A 206 -26.01 -24.32 -18.06
C GLU A 206 -25.52 -23.19 -18.95
N ASP A 207 -26.37 -22.19 -19.01
CA ASP A 207 -26.17 -20.94 -19.70
C ASP A 207 -24.82 -20.30 -19.34
N GLY A 208 -24.24 -19.66 -20.34
CA GLY A 208 -22.90 -19.11 -20.31
C GLY A 208 -22.58 -18.31 -19.06
N ASN A 209 -21.67 -18.84 -18.25
CA ASN A 209 -20.83 -18.01 -17.39
C ASN A 209 -19.68 -17.43 -18.23
N THR A 210 -20.04 -16.55 -19.16
CA THR A 210 -19.14 -15.50 -19.62
C THR A 210 -18.85 -14.65 -18.40
N PHE A 211 -17.68 -14.84 -17.77
CA PHE A 211 -17.19 -13.95 -16.72
C PHE A 211 -16.80 -12.61 -17.34
N ALA A 212 -17.80 -11.85 -17.78
CA ALA A 212 -17.66 -10.44 -18.05
C ALA A 212 -17.82 -9.72 -16.70
N PRO A 213 -16.79 -9.01 -16.20
CA PRO A 213 -16.96 -8.19 -15.02
C PRO A 213 -18.03 -7.13 -15.30
N LYS A 214 -19.02 -7.02 -14.40
CA LYS A 214 -20.05 -5.98 -14.49
C LYS A 214 -19.38 -4.60 -14.53
N PRO A 215 -19.84 -3.66 -15.38
CA PRO A 215 -19.26 -2.32 -15.42
C PRO A 215 -19.44 -1.62 -14.07
N THR A 216 -18.34 -1.12 -13.52
CA THR A 216 -18.35 -0.25 -12.34
C THR A 216 -19.17 1.00 -12.64
N VAL A 217 -20.38 1.07 -12.09
CA VAL A 217 -21.19 2.29 -12.10
C VAL A 217 -20.70 3.17 -10.95
N PHE A 218 -20.04 4.28 -11.28
CA PHE A 218 -19.74 5.34 -10.32
C PHE A 218 -21.06 6.01 -9.90
N THR A 219 -21.56 5.71 -8.70
CA THR A 219 -22.63 6.49 -8.09
C THR A 219 -22.09 7.85 -7.68
N LYS A 220 -22.46 8.90 -8.43
CA LYS A 220 -22.32 10.29 -7.98
C LYS A 220 -23.45 10.61 -7.00
N GLU A 221 -23.37 10.10 -5.79
CA GLU A 221 -24.19 10.60 -4.68
C GLU A 221 -23.27 11.34 -3.72
N ALA A 222 -23.22 12.67 -3.89
CA ALA A 222 -22.58 13.57 -2.95
C ALA A 222 -23.47 13.66 -1.69
N PRO A 223 -22.92 13.57 -0.46
CA PRO A 223 -23.72 13.78 0.73
C PRO A 223 -24.02 15.28 0.86
N ALA A 224 -25.19 15.68 0.38
CA ALA A 224 -25.82 16.92 0.79
C ALA A 224 -26.34 16.72 2.22
N GLN A 225 -25.66 17.28 3.23
CA GLN A 225 -26.31 17.81 4.44
C GLN A 225 -25.31 18.49 5.38
N GLY A 226 -25.55 19.78 5.62
CA GLY A 226 -24.82 20.59 6.60
C GLY A 226 -25.15 22.08 6.57
N ARG A 227 -26.35 22.51 6.13
CA ARG A 227 -26.79 23.90 6.30
C ARG A 227 -27.11 24.15 7.77
N LYS A 228 -26.14 24.66 8.54
CA LYS A 228 -26.39 25.24 9.86
C LYS A 228 -27.07 26.60 9.69
N LYS A 229 -28.17 26.74 10.43
CA LYS A 229 -29.09 27.88 10.46
C LYS A 229 -28.39 29.17 10.91
N GLY A 230 -28.87 30.28 10.36
CA GLY A 230 -28.38 31.63 10.61
C GLY A 230 -28.53 32.10 12.06
N ARG A 231 -27.62 33.00 12.44
CA ARG A 231 -27.63 33.78 13.67
C ARG A 231 -28.01 35.21 13.29
N PRO A 232 -29.00 35.86 13.92
CA PRO A 232 -29.29 37.26 13.65
C PRO A 232 -28.29 38.13 14.43
N THR A 233 -27.51 38.94 13.71
CA THR A 233 -26.73 40.04 14.29
C THR A 233 -27.58 41.30 14.31
N LYS A 234 -27.85 41.83 15.51
CA LYS A 234 -28.30 43.21 15.71
C LYS A 234 -27.22 44.16 15.17
N ALA A 235 -27.62 45.13 14.37
CA ALA A 235 -26.79 46.27 13.97
C ALA A 235 -26.83 47.37 15.05
N PRO A 236 -25.79 48.21 15.15
CA PRO A 236 -25.82 49.46 15.91
C PRO A 236 -26.69 50.54 15.25
#